data_AF-A0A1G4TNE0-F1
#
_entry.id   AF-A0A1G4TNE0-F1
#
_cell.length_a   1.000
_cell.length_b   1.000
_cell.length_c   1.000
_cell.angle_alpha   90.00
_cell.angle_beta   90.00
_cell.angle_gamma   90.00
#
_symmetry.space_group_name_H-M   'P 1'
#
loop_
_entity.id
_entity.type
_entity.pdbx_description
1 polymer ?
#
loop_
_entity_poly.entity_id
_entity_poly.type
_entity_poly.pdbx_seq_one_letter_code
_entity_poly.pdbx_strand_id
1 'polypeptide(L)'
;MRKAKVQKPFIHYEPLKPWEIVLIMIYAVITLCIALSRFILGTESRQVAVIFYAMLTQLFLYIFLYVSLRNFRSYLIWLCFGAIHVILYLYFKGDYDLELPNGNASRLLLNTIPLLLLFQFLRFLSRKCQDRDFVAPAKGGVSDFIENTTTDYVLFVLYIASLCGFTFLSVCY
;
A
#
# COMPACT_ATOMS: atom_id res chain seq x y z
N MET A 1 -29.96 23.84 7.01
CA MET A 1 -29.51 22.75 7.91
C MET A 1 -28.56 21.83 7.15
N ARG A 2 -27.25 21.84 7.46
CA ARG A 2 -26.30 20.84 6.91
C ARG A 2 -26.67 19.48 7.50
N LYS A 3 -27.05 18.51 6.66
CA LYS A 3 -27.25 17.12 7.10
C LYS A 3 -25.94 16.64 7.73
N ALA A 4 -25.96 16.30 9.01
CA ALA A 4 -24.84 15.63 9.66
C ALA A 4 -24.59 14.32 8.89
N LYS A 5 -23.44 14.20 8.21
CA LYS A 5 -23.06 12.94 7.57
C LYS A 5 -22.83 11.92 8.69
N VAL A 6 -23.75 10.97 8.83
CA VAL A 6 -23.60 9.85 9.75
C VAL A 6 -22.31 9.13 9.40
N GLN A 7 -21.41 9.02 10.38
CA GLN A 7 -20.11 8.40 10.18
C GLN A 7 -20.26 6.89 10.01
N LYS A 8 -19.63 6.33 8.96
CA LYS A 8 -19.67 4.89 8.69
C LYS A 8 -18.90 4.12 9.77
N PRO A 9 -19.29 2.89 10.13
CA PRO A 9 -18.53 2.08 11.08
C PRO A 9 -17.10 1.80 10.58
N PHE A 10 -16.18 1.51 11.50
CA PHE A 10 -14.76 1.24 11.16
C PHE A 10 -14.65 0.11 10.14
N ILE A 11 -15.34 -1.00 10.42
CA ILE A 11 -15.53 -2.11 9.49
C ILE A 11 -16.85 -1.88 8.75
N HIS A 12 -16.76 -1.63 7.45
CA HIS A 12 -17.91 -1.57 6.56
C HIS A 12 -17.55 -2.23 5.22
N TYR A 13 -18.56 -2.79 4.58
CA TYR A 13 -18.44 -3.51 3.31
C TYR A 13 -19.29 -2.82 2.26
N GLU A 14 -18.66 -1.97 1.48
CA GLU A 14 -19.31 -1.34 0.33
C GLU A 14 -18.96 -2.09 -0.96
N PRO A 15 -19.87 -2.09 -1.96
CA PRO A 15 -19.54 -2.63 -3.26
C PRO A 15 -18.35 -1.86 -3.84
N LEU A 16 -17.45 -2.58 -4.51
CA LEU A 16 -16.30 -1.99 -5.17
C LEU A 16 -16.78 -1.11 -6.33
N LYS A 17 -16.18 0.06 -6.47
CA LYS A 17 -16.43 0.93 -7.62
C LYS A 17 -15.86 0.28 -8.88
N PRO A 18 -16.45 0.51 -10.07
CA PRO A 18 -15.97 -0.09 -11.31
C PRO A 18 -14.48 0.16 -11.58
N TRP A 19 -13.98 1.37 -11.28
CA TRP A 19 -12.55 1.69 -11.46
C TRP A 19 -11.64 0.94 -10.49
N GLU A 20 -12.10 0.61 -9.27
CA GLU A 20 -11.32 -0.20 -8.32
C GLU A 20 -11.18 -1.63 -8.85
N ILE A 21 -12.24 -2.19 -9.44
CA ILE A 21 -12.20 -3.51 -10.08
C ILE A 21 -11.20 -3.52 -11.23
N VAL A 22 -11.25 -2.51 -12.12
CA VAL A 22 -10.30 -2.38 -13.23
C VAL A 22 -8.85 -2.30 -12.70
N LEU A 23 -8.60 -1.52 -11.64
CA LEU A 23 -7.27 -1.44 -11.04
C LEU A 23 -6.80 -2.77 -10.44
N ILE A 24 -7.66 -3.49 -9.73
CA ILE A 24 -7.35 -4.82 -9.19
C ILE A 24 -6.97 -5.77 -10.34
N MET A 25 -7.70 -5.75 -11.45
CA MET A 25 -7.41 -6.58 -12.62
C MET A 25 -6.08 -6.21 -13.27
N ILE A 26 -5.81 -4.92 -13.48
CA ILE A 26 -4.51 -4.45 -14.02
C ILE A 26 -3.39 -4.89 -13.08
N TYR A 27 -3.57 -4.71 -11.77
CA TYR A 27 -2.57 -5.06 -10.78
C TYR A 27 -2.31 -6.58 -10.73
N ALA A 28 -3.34 -7.41 -10.88
CA ALA A 28 -3.20 -8.85 -11.02
C ALA A 28 -2.36 -9.25 -12.24
N VAL A 29 -2.59 -8.60 -13.39
CA VAL A 29 -1.79 -8.82 -14.61
C VAL A 29 -0.33 -8.39 -14.39
N ILE A 30 -0.09 -7.23 -13.79
CA ILE A 30 1.28 -6.78 -13.46
C ILE A 30 1.96 -7.78 -12.52
N THR A 31 1.25 -8.26 -11.51
CA THR A 31 1.75 -9.26 -10.55
C THR A 31 2.14 -10.56 -11.26
N LEU A 32 1.34 -11.01 -12.24
CA LEU A 32 1.66 -12.16 -13.07
C LEU A 32 2.90 -11.92 -13.94
N CYS A 33 3.03 -10.74 -14.57
CA CYS A 33 4.23 -10.37 -15.33
C CYS A 33 5.49 -10.39 -14.46
N ILE A 34 5.40 -9.93 -13.21
CA ILE A 34 6.51 -10.00 -12.25
C ILE A 34 6.83 -11.45 -11.88
N ALA A 35 5.83 -12.28 -11.63
CA ALA A 35 6.01 -13.71 -11.34
C ALA A 35 6.73 -14.44 -12.50
N LEU A 36 6.40 -14.08 -13.74
CA LEU A 36 6.98 -14.65 -14.97
C LEU A 36 8.21 -13.90 -15.47
N SER A 37 8.69 -12.89 -14.74
CA SER A 37 9.73 -11.96 -15.22
C SER A 37 11.03 -12.63 -15.61
N ARG A 38 11.38 -13.78 -14.98
CA ARG A 38 12.57 -14.59 -15.34
C ARG A 38 12.58 -15.04 -16.80
N PHE A 39 11.42 -15.25 -17.41
CA PHE A 39 11.32 -15.71 -18.81
C PHE A 39 11.25 -14.55 -19.81
N ILE A 40 11.03 -13.32 -19.33
CA ILE A 40 10.68 -12.18 -20.17
C ILE A 40 11.78 -11.11 -20.15
N LEU A 41 12.45 -10.94 -19.00
CA LEU A 41 13.38 -9.86 -18.74
C LEU A 41 14.79 -10.40 -18.48
N GLY A 42 15.81 -9.67 -18.93
CA GLY A 42 17.19 -9.89 -18.52
C GLY A 42 17.41 -9.55 -17.04
N THR A 43 18.49 -10.06 -16.45
CA THR A 43 18.83 -9.96 -15.03
C THR A 43 18.70 -8.55 -14.46
N GLU A 44 19.38 -7.55 -15.04
CA GLU A 44 19.33 -6.17 -14.54
C GLU A 44 17.92 -5.56 -14.63
N SER A 45 17.25 -5.71 -15.77
CA SER A 45 15.88 -5.20 -15.97
C SER A 45 14.90 -5.84 -15.00
N ARG A 46 15.10 -7.13 -14.70
CA ARG A 46 14.28 -7.90 -13.76
C ARG A 46 14.47 -7.41 -12.33
N GLN A 47 15.70 -7.16 -11.88
CA GLN A 47 15.98 -6.57 -10.57
C GLN A 47 15.27 -5.23 -10.38
N VAL A 48 15.43 -4.34 -11.36
CA VAL A 48 14.79 -3.01 -11.37
C VAL A 48 13.26 -3.17 -11.35
N ALA A 49 12.71 -4.04 -12.19
CA ALA A 49 11.26 -4.26 -12.26
C ALA A 49 10.67 -4.74 -10.92
N VAL A 50 11.33 -5.68 -10.23
CA VAL A 50 10.88 -6.19 -8.92
C VAL A 50 10.94 -5.10 -7.86
N ILE A 51 12.02 -4.31 -7.81
CA ILE A 51 12.16 -3.18 -6.88
C ILE A 51 11.05 -2.15 -7.12
N PHE A 52 10.89 -1.71 -8.37
CA PHE A 52 9.88 -0.71 -8.72
C PHE A 52 8.47 -1.21 -8.45
N TYR A 53 8.16 -2.46 -8.78
CA TYR A 53 6.88 -3.07 -8.48
C TYR A 53 6.58 -3.04 -6.97
N ALA A 54 7.54 -3.45 -6.14
CA ALA A 54 7.36 -3.45 -4.69
C ALA A 54 7.18 -2.02 -4.13
N MET A 55 8.03 -1.08 -4.53
CA MET A 55 8.02 0.30 -4.04
C MET A 55 6.79 1.08 -4.53
N LEU A 56 6.49 1.03 -5.83
CA LEU A 56 5.35 1.72 -6.42
C LEU A 56 4.04 1.18 -5.86
N THR A 57 3.94 -0.10 -5.52
CA THR A 57 2.74 -0.63 -4.87
C THR A 57 2.45 0.10 -3.57
N GLN A 58 3.44 0.29 -2.69
CA GLN A 58 3.23 0.94 -1.40
C GLN A 58 2.81 2.40 -1.56
N LEU A 59 3.49 3.12 -2.45
CA LEU A 59 3.18 4.51 -2.76
C LEU A 59 1.78 4.62 -3.40
N PHE A 60 1.45 3.71 -4.31
CA PHE A 60 0.17 3.71 -5.01
C PHE A 60 -0.99 3.45 -4.06
N LEU A 61 -0.87 2.45 -3.20
CA LEU A 61 -1.86 2.11 -2.19
C LEU A 61 -2.17 3.30 -1.29
N TYR A 62 -1.13 3.98 -0.81
CA TYR A 62 -1.29 5.09 0.10
C TYR A 62 -1.74 6.38 -0.60
N ILE A 63 -1.16 6.75 -1.74
CA ILE A 63 -1.49 8.01 -2.40
C ILE A 63 -2.84 7.90 -3.10
N PHE A 64 -3.08 6.85 -3.88
CA PHE A 64 -4.26 6.76 -4.76
C PHE A 64 -5.41 5.97 -4.17
N LEU A 65 -5.11 4.95 -3.36
CA LEU A 65 -6.14 4.03 -2.85
C LEU A 65 -6.45 4.21 -1.36
N TYR A 66 -5.96 5.24 -0.66
CA TYR A 66 -6.27 5.40 0.76
C TYR A 66 -7.77 5.47 1.06
N VAL A 67 -8.58 6.11 0.21
CA VAL A 67 -10.04 6.15 0.38
C VAL A 67 -10.63 4.75 0.21
N SER A 68 -10.16 4.01 -0.80
CA SER A 68 -10.58 2.64 -1.07
C SER A 68 -10.20 1.70 0.06
N LEU A 69 -9.01 1.83 0.63
CA LEU A 69 -8.52 1.01 1.76
C LEU A 69 -9.30 1.21 3.07
N ARG A 70 -10.13 2.27 3.18
CA ARG A 70 -11.09 2.42 4.30
C ARG A 70 -12.27 1.45 4.17
N ASN A 71 -12.64 1.05 2.96
CA ASN A 71 -13.60 -0.03 2.74
C ASN A 71 -12.93 -1.36 3.07
N PHE A 72 -13.45 -2.07 4.07
CA PHE A 72 -12.81 -3.29 4.56
C PHE A 72 -12.76 -4.38 3.49
N ARG A 73 -13.72 -4.40 2.55
CA ARG A 73 -13.70 -5.30 1.39
C ARG A 73 -12.47 -5.07 0.50
N SER A 74 -12.17 -3.81 0.19
CA SER A 74 -11.00 -3.44 -0.63
C SER A 74 -9.71 -3.74 0.12
N TYR A 75 -9.66 -3.39 1.42
CA TYR A 75 -8.52 -3.72 2.27
C TYR A 75 -8.18 -5.21 2.27
N LEU A 76 -9.17 -6.11 2.42
CA LEU A 76 -8.93 -7.56 2.39
C LEU A 76 -8.36 -8.02 1.05
N ILE A 77 -8.81 -7.45 -0.07
CA ILE A 77 -8.27 -7.77 -1.40
C ILE A 77 -6.79 -7.37 -1.49
N TRP A 78 -6.45 -6.16 -1.03
CA TRP A 78 -5.05 -5.70 -1.01
C TRP A 78 -4.19 -6.48 -0.02
N LEU A 79 -4.77 -6.96 1.08
CA LEU A 79 -4.11 -7.86 2.01
C LEU A 79 -3.82 -9.22 1.35
N CYS A 80 -4.72 -9.74 0.51
CA CYS A 80 -4.44 -10.93 -0.31
C CYS A 80 -3.26 -10.69 -1.28
N PHE A 81 -3.17 -9.52 -1.91
CA PHE A 81 -1.97 -9.16 -2.70
C PHE A 81 -0.72 -9.06 -1.83
N GLY A 82 -0.83 -8.55 -0.60
CA GLY A 82 0.24 -8.61 0.39
C GLY A 82 0.71 -10.04 0.68
N ALA A 83 -0.20 -11.00 0.78
CA ALA A 83 0.16 -12.42 0.91
C ALA A 83 0.84 -12.96 -0.35
N ILE A 84 0.36 -12.61 -1.54
CA ILE A 84 1.01 -12.95 -2.81
C ILE A 84 2.43 -12.37 -2.87
N HIS A 85 2.67 -11.16 -2.37
CA HIS A 85 4.00 -10.56 -2.30
C HIS A 85 4.95 -11.37 -1.41
N VAL A 86 4.46 -11.90 -0.28
CA VAL A 86 5.26 -12.81 0.57
C VAL A 86 5.57 -14.10 -0.19
N ILE A 87 4.61 -14.68 -0.91
CA ILE A 87 4.84 -15.87 -1.75
C ILE A 87 5.88 -15.59 -2.84
N LEU A 88 5.78 -14.45 -3.53
CA LEU A 88 6.74 -14.03 -4.55
C LEU A 88 8.13 -13.81 -3.95
N TYR A 89 8.22 -13.19 -2.77
CA TYR A 89 9.49 -13.09 -2.05
C TYR A 89 10.09 -14.47 -1.79
N LEU A 90 9.30 -15.41 -1.24
CA LEU A 90 9.78 -16.77 -0.97
C LEU A 90 10.19 -17.52 -2.24
N TYR A 91 9.46 -17.30 -3.34
CA TYR A 91 9.78 -17.86 -4.65
C TYR A 91 11.08 -17.28 -5.24
N PHE A 92 11.35 -16.00 -5.03
CA PHE A 92 12.55 -15.31 -5.50
C PHE A 92 13.75 -15.42 -4.54
N LYS A 93 13.50 -15.82 -3.29
CA LYS A 93 14.53 -15.97 -2.26
C LYS A 93 15.46 -17.13 -2.66
N GLY A 94 16.68 -16.78 -3.04
CA GLY A 94 17.69 -17.73 -3.53
C GLY A 94 17.88 -17.72 -5.04
N ASP A 95 17.21 -16.81 -5.76
CA ASP A 95 17.50 -16.58 -7.18
C ASP A 95 18.69 -15.62 -7.33
N TYR A 96 19.79 -16.13 -7.90
CA TYR A 96 21.02 -15.39 -8.17
C TYR A 96 20.81 -14.18 -9.07
N ASP A 97 19.83 -14.22 -9.99
CA ASP A 97 19.52 -13.08 -10.85
C ASP A 97 18.96 -11.88 -10.08
N LEU A 98 18.46 -12.09 -8.86
CA LEU A 98 17.89 -11.04 -8.02
C LEU A 98 18.82 -10.63 -6.87
N GLU A 99 20.03 -11.17 -6.83
CA GLU A 99 21.04 -10.78 -5.84
C GLU A 99 21.58 -9.38 -6.12
N LEU A 100 21.66 -8.60 -5.04
CA LEU A 100 22.22 -7.26 -4.98
C LEU A 100 23.35 -7.28 -3.95
N PRO A 101 24.30 -6.32 -3.99
CA PRO A 101 25.43 -6.28 -3.07
C PRO A 101 25.05 -6.38 -1.57
N ASN A 102 23.87 -5.88 -1.21
CA ASN A 102 23.38 -5.82 0.18
C ASN A 102 22.11 -6.66 0.42
N GLY A 103 21.73 -7.56 -0.48
CA GLY A 103 20.54 -8.38 -0.29
C GLY A 103 19.93 -8.92 -1.57
N ASN A 104 18.60 -9.06 -1.60
CA ASN A 104 17.87 -9.53 -2.77
C ASN A 104 16.77 -8.51 -3.13
N ALA A 105 16.63 -8.19 -4.41
CA ALA A 105 15.66 -7.23 -4.93
C ALA A 105 14.22 -7.50 -4.46
N SER A 106 13.88 -8.76 -4.22
CA SER A 106 12.55 -9.18 -3.78
C SER A 106 12.22 -8.86 -2.31
N ARG A 107 13.19 -8.50 -1.46
CA ARG A 107 12.95 -8.25 -0.02
C ARG A 107 11.91 -7.15 0.23
N LEU A 108 11.88 -6.13 -0.62
CA LEU A 108 10.92 -5.02 -0.54
C LEU A 108 9.45 -5.47 -0.63
N LEU A 109 9.16 -6.63 -1.21
CA LEU A 109 7.80 -7.19 -1.29
C LEU A 109 7.21 -7.44 0.11
N LEU A 110 8.07 -7.78 1.09
CA LEU A 110 7.66 -8.05 2.47
C LEU A 110 7.05 -6.84 3.18
N ASN A 111 7.32 -5.62 2.72
CA ASN A 111 6.83 -4.40 3.36
C ASN A 111 5.32 -4.20 3.21
N THR A 112 4.68 -4.90 2.27
CA THR A 112 3.27 -4.70 1.92
C THR A 112 2.33 -4.99 3.09
N ILE A 113 2.51 -6.14 3.77
CA ILE A 113 1.65 -6.51 4.89
C ILE A 113 1.86 -5.56 6.09
N PRO A 114 3.10 -5.30 6.57
CA PRO A 114 3.33 -4.34 7.65
C PRO A 114 2.74 -2.96 7.36
N LEU A 115 2.86 -2.45 6.14
CA LEU A 115 2.33 -1.15 5.77
C LEU A 115 0.80 -1.12 5.68
N LEU A 116 0.17 -2.19 5.18
CA LEU A 116 -1.29 -2.33 5.20
C LEU A 116 -1.84 -2.43 6.64
N LEU A 117 -1.15 -3.14 7.52
CA LEU A 117 -1.52 -3.21 8.94
C LEU A 117 -1.32 -1.86 9.63
N LEU A 118 -0.20 -1.19 9.39
CA LEU A 118 0.06 0.16 9.87
C LEU A 118 -1.02 1.13 9.39
N PHE A 119 -1.45 1.04 8.14
CA PHE A 119 -2.54 1.87 7.62
C PHE A 119 -3.84 1.69 8.44
N GLN A 120 -4.26 0.45 8.72
CA GLN A 120 -5.47 0.23 9.53
C GLN A 120 -5.28 0.69 10.98
N PHE A 121 -4.08 0.53 11.54
CA PHE A 121 -3.76 1.02 12.87
C PHE A 121 -3.84 2.55 12.96
N LEU A 122 -3.22 3.26 12.02
CA LEU A 122 -3.29 4.74 11.95
C LEU A 122 -4.72 5.22 11.72
N ARG A 123 -5.51 4.49 10.91
CA ARG A 123 -6.94 4.76 10.74
C ARG A 123 -7.71 4.61 12.04
N PHE A 124 -7.43 3.55 12.80
CA PHE A 124 -8.04 3.35 14.11
C PHE A 124 -7.69 4.49 15.08
N LEU A 125 -6.42 4.92 15.13
CA LEU A 125 -5.98 6.05 15.95
C LEU A 125 -6.65 7.37 15.56
N SER A 126 -6.72 7.68 14.26
CA SER A 126 -7.40 8.90 13.78
C SER A 126 -8.86 8.95 14.23
N ARG A 127 -9.59 7.83 14.10
CA ARG A 127 -10.98 7.76 14.55
C ARG A 127 -11.12 7.93 16.05
N LYS A 128 -10.21 7.37 16.84
CA LYS A 128 -10.24 7.49 18.30
C LYS A 128 -9.92 8.90 18.78
N CYS A 129 -9.06 9.64 18.07
CA CYS A 129 -8.62 10.96 18.48
C CYS A 129 -9.50 12.10 17.95
N GLN A 130 -10.11 11.94 16.77
CA GLN A 130 -10.78 13.02 16.05
C GLN A 130 -12.22 12.70 15.66
N ASP A 131 -12.71 11.48 15.94
CA ASP A 131 -13.99 10.96 15.42
C ASP A 131 -14.12 11.13 13.90
N ARG A 132 -13.00 11.06 13.17
CA ARG A 132 -12.92 11.19 11.70
C ARG A 132 -12.06 10.06 11.11
N ASP A 133 -12.36 9.63 9.89
CA ASP A 133 -11.53 8.62 9.22
C ASP A 133 -10.23 9.27 8.74
N PHE A 134 -9.09 8.64 9.01
CA PHE A 134 -7.74 9.08 8.62
C PHE A 134 -7.66 9.63 7.19
N VAL A 135 -7.33 10.91 7.05
CA VAL A 135 -7.22 11.62 5.77
C VAL A 135 -5.75 11.81 5.40
N ALA A 136 -5.36 11.41 4.20
CA ALA A 136 -4.09 11.84 3.65
C ALA A 136 -4.17 13.36 3.37
N PRO A 137 -3.29 14.20 3.98
CA PRO A 137 -3.28 15.62 3.69
C PRO A 137 -3.11 15.83 2.19
N ALA A 138 -3.92 16.74 1.63
CA ALA A 138 -3.96 17.16 0.21
C ALA A 138 -4.86 16.40 -0.80
N LYS A 139 -5.65 15.39 -0.41
CA LYS A 139 -6.58 14.71 -1.37
C LYS A 139 -8.08 14.89 -1.11
N GLY A 140 -8.45 15.61 -0.06
CA GLY A 140 -9.81 16.12 0.04
C GLY A 140 -10.00 17.33 -0.89
N GLY A 141 -11.24 17.60 -1.32
CA GLY A 141 -11.52 18.77 -2.17
C GLY A 141 -11.06 20.09 -1.54
N VAL A 142 -11.18 21.21 -2.25
CA VAL A 142 -10.74 22.54 -1.78
C VAL A 142 -11.26 22.90 -0.36
N SER A 143 -12.37 22.30 0.09
CA SER A 143 -12.88 22.47 1.47
C SER A 143 -12.12 21.69 2.55
N ASP A 144 -11.45 20.59 2.21
CA ASP A 144 -10.77 19.70 3.18
C ASP A 144 -9.33 20.15 3.45
N PHE A 145 -8.73 20.95 2.57
CA PHE A 145 -7.42 21.57 2.84
C PHE A 145 -7.45 22.49 4.06
N ILE A 146 -8.61 23.08 4.35
CA ILE A 146 -8.85 23.97 5.49
C ILE A 146 -9.25 23.17 6.75
N GLU A 147 -9.73 21.92 6.60
CA GLU A 147 -10.14 21.04 7.72
C GLU A 147 -9.11 19.95 8.10
N ASN A 148 -7.94 19.90 7.46
CA ASN A 148 -6.87 18.98 7.86
C ASN A 148 -6.39 19.35 9.27
N THR A 149 -6.52 18.42 10.21
CA THR A 149 -6.08 18.67 11.58
C THR A 149 -4.59 18.35 11.69
N THR A 150 -3.88 18.95 12.65
CA THR A 150 -2.48 18.61 12.97
C THR A 150 -2.27 17.11 13.13
N THR A 151 -3.26 16.37 13.64
CA THR A 151 -3.24 14.91 13.78
C THR A 151 -3.13 14.18 12.45
N ASP A 152 -3.83 14.61 11.39
CA ASP A 152 -3.78 13.98 10.07
C ASP A 152 -2.37 14.11 9.45
N TYR A 153 -1.73 15.27 9.65
CA TYR A 153 -0.34 15.48 9.27
C TYR A 153 0.63 14.59 10.04
N VAL A 154 0.47 14.47 11.36
CA VAL A 154 1.30 13.59 12.19
C VAL A 154 1.18 12.13 11.75
N LEU A 155 -0.05 11.64 11.56
CA LEU A 155 -0.31 10.28 11.09
C LEU A 155 0.26 10.05 9.68
N PHE A 156 0.19 11.06 8.81
CA PHE A 156 0.82 10.99 7.49
C PHE A 156 2.34 10.88 7.58
N VAL A 157 2.98 11.73 8.39
CA VAL A 157 4.44 11.69 8.60
C VAL A 157 4.86 10.34 9.19
N LEU A 158 4.09 9.79 10.14
CA LEU A 158 4.33 8.46 10.70
C LEU A 158 4.27 7.36 9.64
N TYR A 159 3.29 7.40 8.74
CA TYR A 159 3.20 6.43 7.65
C TYR A 159 4.40 6.53 6.70
N ILE A 160 4.73 7.74 6.23
CA ILE A 160 5.86 7.97 5.31
C ILE A 160 7.19 7.60 5.96
N ALA A 161 7.41 7.97 7.22
CA ALA A 161 8.60 7.59 7.96
C ALA A 161 8.72 6.06 8.10
N SER A 162 7.60 5.37 8.35
CA SER A 162 7.57 3.90 8.42
C SER A 162 7.84 3.26 7.05
N LEU A 163 7.28 3.79 5.97
CA LEU A 163 7.58 3.36 4.60
C LEU A 163 9.09 3.48 4.30
N CYS A 164 9.68 4.64 4.59
CA CYS A 164 11.11 4.86 4.41
C CYS A 164 11.94 3.92 5.29
N GLY A 165 11.56 3.74 6.56
CA GLY A 165 12.23 2.86 7.51
C GLY A 165 12.20 1.39 7.08
N PHE A 166 11.04 0.86 6.69
CA PHE A 166 10.91 -0.51 6.18
C PHE A 166 11.65 -0.73 4.87
N THR A 167 11.64 0.27 3.98
CA THR A 167 12.41 0.24 2.73
C THR A 167 13.90 0.17 3.02
N PHE A 168 14.40 1.02 3.93
CA PHE A 168 15.79 1.01 4.37
C PHE A 168 16.18 -0.34 4.98
N LEU A 169 15.36 -0.87 5.89
CA LEU A 169 15.61 -2.17 6.50
C LEU A 169 15.65 -3.30 5.47
N SER A 170 14.78 -3.28 4.45
CA SER A 170 14.73 -4.31 3.40
C SER A 170 15.93 -4.29 2.46
N VAL A 171 16.56 -3.12 2.30
CA VAL A 171 17.72 -2.91 1.42
C VAL A 171 19.03 -3.15 2.16
N CYS A 172 19.09 -2.86 3.46
CA CYS A 172 20.31 -2.95 4.27
C CYS A 172 20.47 -4.28 5.02
N TYR A 173 19.38 -4.99 5.32
CA TYR A 173 19.37 -6.22 6.13
C TYR A 173 18.60 -7.34 5.46
#